data_AF-A0A9J5WU47-F1
#
_entry.id   AF-A0A9J5WU47-F1
#
_cell.length_a   1.000
_cell.length_b   1.000
_cell.length_c   1.000
_cell.angle_alpha   90.00
_cell.angle_beta   90.00
_cell.angle_gamma   90.00
#
_symmetry.space_group_name_H-M   'P 1'
#
loop_
_entity.id
_entity.type
_entity.pdbx_description
1 polymer ?
#
loop_
_entity_poly.entity_id
_entity_poly.type
_entity_poly.pdbx_seq_one_letter_code
_entity_poly.pdbx_strand_id
1 'polypeptide(L)'
;MLSVESLQMNLSSYSSILGRRMVKCEWNLKFSVSPWLFSSKKSTTSIATFASSSELNGASISVAEAESSSSISLCRDSPISGSMEQVMVEYIFGRKKATEVAHYVWKHVVQKGDAVVDATCGNGYDTLALLKLVADKTQRGRVYGMDVQKIALESTSSLLDQFASPNEKELVELFVMSHSQMEDIVPNDVAVRLVAFNLGYLPGGDKKIITRSETTVLALEAAKRILTPGGLISIVTYVGHPGGREEFEKIEEFASRLPVEGWNCCKLHTLNRPLAPMLIFLFKR
;
A
#
# COMPACT_ATOMS: atom_id res chain seq x y z
N MET A 1 -34.57 -54.44 -5.13
CA MET A 1 -34.19 -55.87 -5.12
C MET A 1 -32.68 -55.91 -5.28
N LEU A 2 -32.02 -56.48 -4.29
CA LEU A 2 -30.56 -56.48 -4.07
C LEU A 2 -29.82 -57.26 -5.14
N SER A 3 -28.61 -56.84 -5.49
CA SER A 3 -27.48 -57.77 -5.54
C SER A 3 -26.18 -57.02 -5.28
N VAL A 4 -25.41 -57.61 -4.37
CA VAL A 4 -24.16 -57.15 -3.79
C VAL A 4 -23.08 -58.01 -4.42
N GLU A 5 -22.02 -57.40 -4.95
CA GLU A 5 -20.74 -58.07 -5.08
C GLU A 5 -19.68 -57.30 -4.30
N SER A 6 -19.01 -58.06 -3.45
CA SER A 6 -18.07 -57.67 -2.43
C SER A 6 -16.68 -58.19 -2.76
N LEU A 7 -15.67 -57.54 -2.15
CA LEU A 7 -14.28 -57.98 -1.92
C LEU A 7 -13.32 -57.63 -3.08
N GLN A 8 -12.12 -57.08 -2.86
CA GLN A 8 -11.32 -56.97 -1.63
C GLN A 8 -10.23 -55.89 -1.78
N MET A 9 -10.05 -55.08 -0.75
CA MET A 9 -8.82 -54.31 -0.50
C MET A 9 -7.88 -55.13 0.38
N ASN A 10 -6.58 -55.09 0.07
CA ASN A 10 -5.42 -55.32 0.96
C ASN A 10 -4.17 -54.93 0.12
N LEU A 11 -3.12 -54.25 0.59
CA LEU A 11 -2.71 -53.78 1.91
C LEU A 11 -1.56 -52.75 1.76
N SER A 12 -1.50 -51.83 2.72
CA SER A 12 -0.28 -51.20 3.29
C SER A 12 0.52 -50.20 2.42
N SER A 13 1.10 -49.12 2.93
CA SER A 13 1.07 -48.39 4.22
C SER A 13 1.92 -47.11 4.07
N TYR A 14 1.68 -46.10 4.92
CA TYR A 14 2.41 -44.82 5.12
C TYR A 14 2.20 -43.73 4.05
N SER A 15 1.95 -42.45 4.36
CA SER A 15 1.81 -41.68 5.60
C SER A 15 1.07 -40.38 5.25
N SER A 16 0.13 -39.99 6.09
CA SER A 16 -0.70 -38.78 6.04
C SER A 16 0.12 -37.48 6.13
N ILE A 17 -0.31 -36.42 5.43
CA ILE A 17 -0.61 -35.09 5.97
C ILE A 17 -1.45 -34.30 4.93
N LEU A 18 -2.67 -33.95 5.38
CA LEU A 18 -3.67 -33.01 4.89
C LEU A 18 -3.57 -32.45 3.45
N GLY A 19 -4.46 -32.98 2.59
CA GLY A 19 -4.97 -32.25 1.44
C GLY A 19 -5.97 -31.16 1.83
N ARG A 20 -5.81 -29.97 1.27
CA ARG A 20 -6.91 -29.01 1.06
C ARG A 20 -6.96 -28.62 -0.41
N ARG A 21 -8.16 -28.78 -0.98
CA ARG A 21 -8.54 -28.35 -2.33
C ARG A 21 -8.28 -26.86 -2.48
N MET A 22 -7.42 -26.48 -3.42
CA MET A 22 -7.44 -25.16 -4.03
C MET A 22 -8.79 -24.95 -4.72
N VAL A 23 -9.58 -23.99 -4.25
CA VAL A 23 -10.71 -23.46 -5.02
C VAL A 23 -10.14 -22.33 -5.88
N LYS A 24 -9.85 -22.64 -7.14
CA LYS A 24 -9.49 -21.65 -8.16
C LYS A 24 -10.81 -21.02 -8.64
N CYS A 25 -11.11 -19.80 -8.21
CA CYS A 25 -12.27 -19.07 -8.73
C CYS A 25 -11.92 -18.49 -10.10
N GLU A 26 -12.45 -19.09 -11.17
CA GLU A 26 -12.42 -18.54 -12.52
C GLU A 26 -13.48 -17.44 -12.65
N TRP A 27 -13.05 -16.23 -13.04
CA TRP A 27 -13.95 -15.12 -13.35
C TRP A 27 -14.40 -15.22 -14.81
N ASN A 28 -15.63 -15.66 -15.04
CA ASN A 28 -16.29 -15.56 -16.35
C ASN A 28 -17.14 -14.28 -16.41
N LEU A 29 -16.59 -13.21 -16.98
CA LEU A 29 -17.35 -11.99 -17.30
C LEU A 29 -17.89 -12.08 -18.74
N LYS A 30 -19.21 -12.24 -18.85
CA LYS A 30 -19.95 -12.02 -20.10
C LYS A 30 -20.20 -10.53 -20.26
N PHE A 31 -19.63 -9.93 -21.31
CA PHE A 31 -19.96 -8.57 -21.73
C PHE A 31 -21.32 -8.57 -22.44
N SER A 32 -22.25 -7.76 -21.92
CA SER A 32 -23.46 -7.33 -22.62
C SER A 32 -23.35 -5.83 -22.79
N VAL A 33 -23.21 -5.37 -24.04
CA VAL A 33 -23.16 -3.94 -24.38
C VAL A 33 -24.57 -3.54 -24.81
N SER A 34 -25.12 -2.49 -24.21
CA SER A 34 -26.30 -1.79 -24.71
C SER A 34 -26.00 -0.28 -24.79
N PRO A 35 -26.27 0.40 -25.91
CA PRO A 35 -25.85 1.79 -26.11
C PRO A 35 -26.84 2.77 -25.49
N TRP A 36 -26.33 3.80 -24.80
CA TRP A 36 -27.12 4.99 -24.44
C TRP A 36 -26.62 6.21 -25.21
N LEU A 37 -27.59 6.90 -25.79
CA LEU A 37 -27.48 8.05 -26.68
C LEU A 37 -26.99 9.31 -25.95
N PHE A 38 -26.09 10.04 -26.63
CA PHE A 38 -25.70 11.40 -26.29
C PHE A 38 -26.84 12.39 -26.58
N SER A 39 -27.10 13.32 -25.66
CA SER A 39 -27.80 14.57 -25.95
C SER A 39 -27.06 15.73 -25.29
N SER A 40 -26.55 16.64 -26.13
CA SER A 40 -25.84 17.84 -25.71
C SER A 40 -26.80 18.92 -25.25
N LYS A 41 -26.48 19.61 -24.15
CA LYS A 41 -26.87 21.01 -23.96
C LYS A 41 -25.71 21.82 -23.38
N LYS A 42 -25.29 22.81 -24.16
CA LYS A 42 -24.39 23.89 -23.76
C LYS A 42 -25.11 24.82 -22.79
N SER A 43 -24.40 25.33 -21.78
CA SER A 43 -24.76 26.56 -21.09
C SER A 43 -23.47 27.30 -20.73
N THR A 44 -23.34 28.48 -21.32
CA THR A 44 -22.30 29.50 -21.09
C THR A 44 -22.60 30.28 -19.82
N THR A 45 -21.58 30.60 -19.02
CA THR A 45 -21.63 31.78 -18.15
C THR A 45 -20.25 32.42 -18.06
N SER A 46 -20.23 33.71 -18.35
CA SER A 46 -19.11 34.64 -18.40
C SER A 46 -18.74 35.13 -17.00
N ILE A 47 -17.44 35.29 -16.70
CA ILE A 47 -16.96 36.26 -15.71
C ILE A 47 -15.71 36.95 -16.25
N ALA A 48 -15.77 38.28 -16.26
CA ALA A 48 -14.79 39.23 -16.77
C ALA A 48 -13.51 39.27 -15.92
N THR A 49 -12.37 39.49 -16.59
CA THR A 49 -11.08 39.80 -15.95
C THR A 49 -10.79 41.28 -16.17
N PHE A 50 -10.47 41.99 -15.08
CA PHE A 50 -10.01 43.38 -15.09
C PHE A 50 -8.61 43.46 -15.69
N ALA A 51 -8.42 44.35 -16.68
CA ALA A 51 -7.12 44.76 -17.19
C ALA A 51 -6.83 46.18 -16.71
N SER A 52 -5.68 46.39 -16.08
CA SER A 52 -5.10 47.72 -15.84
C SER A 52 -4.01 47.97 -16.87
N SER A 53 -4.19 49.01 -17.68
CA SER A 53 -3.19 49.56 -18.60
C SER A 53 -2.53 50.79 -17.99
N SER A 54 -1.22 50.89 -18.13
CA SER A 54 -0.49 52.17 -18.19
C SER A 54 0.86 51.95 -18.87
N GLU A 55 0.99 52.54 -20.05
CA GLU A 55 2.24 52.73 -20.78
C GLU A 55 3.08 53.85 -20.13
N LEU A 56 4.41 53.79 -20.27
CA LEU A 56 5.19 54.80 -21.02
C LEU A 56 6.72 54.62 -20.86
N ASN A 57 7.40 54.74 -22.00
CA ASN A 57 8.75 55.27 -22.25
C ASN A 57 10.02 54.52 -21.81
N GLY A 58 10.78 54.07 -22.83
CA GLY A 58 12.00 54.78 -23.21
C GLY A 58 13.35 54.11 -22.90
N ALA A 59 14.16 54.05 -23.97
CA ALA A 59 15.63 53.93 -24.01
C ALA A 59 16.28 52.53 -24.00
N SER A 60 16.96 52.30 -25.12
CA SER A 60 17.93 51.29 -25.52
C SER A 60 19.11 51.10 -24.57
N ILE A 61 19.62 49.86 -24.47
CA ILE A 61 21.06 49.51 -24.52
C ILE A 61 21.17 48.04 -24.97
N SER A 62 21.99 47.82 -25.99
CA SER A 62 22.45 46.53 -26.50
C SER A 62 23.70 46.07 -25.76
N VAL A 63 23.74 44.81 -25.30
CA VAL A 63 25.00 44.07 -25.15
C VAL A 63 24.74 42.61 -25.54
N ALA A 64 25.63 42.08 -26.36
CA ALA A 64 25.54 40.78 -27.00
C ALA A 64 26.16 39.65 -26.15
N GLU A 65 25.78 38.42 -26.52
CA GLU A 65 26.48 37.13 -26.37
C GLU A 65 26.61 36.51 -24.97
N ALA A 66 25.96 35.36 -24.75
CA ALA A 66 26.53 34.06 -25.10
C ALA A 66 25.55 32.93 -24.70
N GLU A 67 25.22 32.08 -25.67
CA GLU A 67 24.50 30.84 -25.45
C GLU A 67 25.37 29.84 -24.67
N SER A 68 24.81 29.22 -23.63
CA SER A 68 25.15 27.85 -23.30
C SER A 68 23.87 27.10 -22.94
N SER A 69 23.43 26.33 -23.92
CA SER A 69 22.33 25.38 -23.86
C SER A 69 22.61 24.29 -22.83
N SER A 70 21.78 24.22 -21.80
CA SER A 70 21.45 22.95 -21.15
C SER A 70 19.97 22.99 -20.78
N SER A 71 19.15 22.74 -21.80
CA SER A 71 17.74 22.42 -21.62
C SER A 71 17.65 21.14 -20.78
N ILE A 72 17.54 21.30 -19.47
CA ILE A 72 17.10 20.23 -18.58
C ILE A 72 15.64 19.98 -18.95
N SER A 73 15.42 18.92 -19.74
CA SER A 73 14.10 18.38 -19.97
C SER A 73 13.57 17.85 -18.65
N LEU A 74 12.80 18.69 -17.96
CA LEU A 74 11.97 18.29 -16.84
C LEU A 74 10.90 17.34 -17.39
N CYS A 75 11.24 16.05 -17.38
CA CYS A 75 10.29 14.97 -17.61
C CYS A 75 9.30 15.00 -16.43
N ARG A 76 8.24 15.80 -16.57
CA ARG A 76 7.01 15.64 -15.80
C ARG A 76 6.42 14.30 -16.22
N ASP A 77 6.41 13.35 -15.29
CA ASP A 77 5.26 12.51 -14.96
C ASP A 77 5.69 11.37 -14.01
N SER A 78 5.47 11.56 -12.70
CA SER A 78 5.42 10.48 -11.70
C SER A 78 4.69 10.99 -10.46
N PRO A 79 3.86 10.18 -9.76
CA PRO A 79 2.86 10.71 -8.83
C PRO A 79 3.40 11.39 -7.56
N ILE A 80 4.70 11.29 -7.23
CA ILE A 80 5.29 12.13 -6.17
C ILE A 80 6.79 12.34 -6.43
N SER A 81 7.15 13.52 -6.94
CA SER A 81 8.53 14.00 -7.15
C SER A 81 8.94 14.95 -6.01
N GLY A 82 9.90 14.56 -5.18
CA GLY A 82 10.45 15.37 -4.09
C GLY A 82 11.56 14.63 -3.37
N SER A 83 12.56 15.33 -2.84
CA SER A 83 13.61 14.70 -2.01
C SER A 83 13.03 14.29 -0.64
N MET A 84 13.69 13.36 0.07
CA MET A 84 13.30 13.00 1.44
C MET A 84 13.26 14.23 2.36
N GLU A 85 14.20 15.16 2.19
CA GLU A 85 14.25 16.42 2.91
C GLU A 85 12.97 17.25 2.68
N GLN A 86 12.54 17.40 1.43
CA GLN A 86 11.33 18.15 1.09
C GLN A 86 10.09 17.51 1.72
N VAL A 87 9.99 16.17 1.69
CA VAL A 87 8.85 15.43 2.24
C VAL A 87 8.76 15.62 3.75
N MET A 88 9.90 15.54 4.44
CA MET A 88 9.98 15.77 5.88
C MET A 88 9.63 17.22 6.24
N VAL A 89 10.12 18.21 5.48
CA VAL A 89 9.76 19.62 5.66
C VAL A 89 8.25 19.82 5.48
N GLU A 90 7.66 19.24 4.43
CA GLU A 90 6.22 19.35 4.19
C GLU A 90 5.39 18.63 5.25
N TYR A 91 5.86 17.52 5.80
CA TYR A 91 5.22 16.87 6.95
C TYR A 91 5.28 17.76 8.22
N ILE A 92 6.44 18.36 8.51
CA ILE A 92 6.62 19.30 9.64
C ILE A 92 5.69 20.51 9.48
N PHE A 93 5.54 21.03 8.26
CA PHE A 93 4.62 22.13 7.95
C PHE A 93 3.13 21.70 7.92
N GLY A 94 2.84 20.42 8.15
CA GLY A 94 1.48 19.88 8.16
C GLY A 94 0.81 19.83 6.78
N ARG A 95 1.61 19.85 5.71
CA ARG A 95 1.15 19.80 4.31
C ARG A 95 1.11 18.39 3.72
N LYS A 96 1.87 17.45 4.30
CA LYS A 96 1.85 16.02 3.92
C LYS A 96 1.29 15.14 5.03
N LYS A 97 0.64 14.03 4.62
CA LYS A 97 0.12 13.01 5.52
C LYS A 97 1.21 12.01 5.93
N ALA A 98 0.99 11.32 7.06
CA ALA A 98 1.88 10.25 7.54
C ALA A 98 2.10 9.14 6.50
N THR A 99 1.04 8.74 5.77
CA THR A 99 1.13 7.73 4.70
C THR A 99 2.05 8.16 3.55
N GLU A 100 2.05 9.44 3.19
CA GLU A 100 2.95 9.96 2.15
C GLU A 100 4.41 9.89 2.59
N VAL A 101 4.69 10.23 3.86
CA VAL A 101 6.04 10.08 4.43
C VAL A 101 6.45 8.60 4.42
N ALA A 102 5.55 7.69 4.81
CA ALA A 102 5.79 6.25 4.76
C ALA A 102 6.18 5.80 3.34
N HIS A 103 5.41 6.14 2.33
CA HIS A 103 5.69 5.79 0.92
C HIS A 103 7.06 6.27 0.46
N TYR A 104 7.50 7.44 0.92
CA TYR A 104 8.83 7.96 0.61
C TYR A 104 9.96 7.19 1.29
N VAL A 105 9.76 6.77 2.54
CA VAL A 105 10.72 5.90 3.23
C VAL A 105 10.80 4.55 2.51
N TRP A 106 9.66 3.98 2.09
CA TRP A 106 9.61 2.68 1.40
C TRP A 106 10.46 2.66 0.12
N LYS A 107 10.52 3.77 -0.63
CA LYS A 107 11.39 3.91 -1.83
C LYS A 107 12.88 3.68 -1.56
N HIS A 108 13.33 3.86 -0.33
CA HIS A 108 14.73 3.68 0.07
C HIS A 108 15.01 2.27 0.62
N VAL A 109 13.97 1.47 0.82
CA VAL A 109 14.06 0.12 1.38
C VAL A 109 13.72 -0.94 0.34
N VAL A 110 12.67 -0.71 -0.45
CA VAL A 110 12.14 -1.66 -1.43
C VAL A 110 12.84 -1.51 -2.77
N GLN A 111 13.33 -2.62 -3.30
CA GLN A 111 13.90 -2.72 -4.63
C GLN A 111 12.96 -3.44 -5.60
N LYS A 112 13.25 -3.27 -6.88
CA LYS A 112 12.58 -3.99 -7.97
C LYS A 112 12.80 -5.49 -7.80
N GLY A 113 11.73 -6.27 -7.89
CA GLY A 113 11.77 -7.72 -7.70
C GLY A 113 11.68 -8.19 -6.25
N ASP A 114 11.61 -7.29 -5.26
CA ASP A 114 11.38 -7.69 -3.85
C ASP A 114 9.94 -8.21 -3.63
N ALA A 115 9.76 -8.97 -2.55
CA ALA A 115 8.45 -9.32 -2.00
C ALA A 115 8.07 -8.37 -0.86
N VAL A 116 6.83 -7.89 -0.86
CA VAL A 116 6.29 -6.96 0.14
C VAL A 116 4.87 -7.36 0.54
N VAL A 117 4.44 -6.92 1.71
CA VAL A 117 3.14 -7.23 2.29
C VAL A 117 2.38 -5.94 2.60
N ASP A 118 1.13 -5.85 2.14
CA ASP A 118 0.14 -4.88 2.61
C ASP A 118 -0.81 -5.61 3.57
N ALA A 119 -0.64 -5.38 4.86
CA ALA A 119 -1.39 -6.07 5.91
C ALA A 119 -2.81 -5.51 6.11
N THR A 120 -3.16 -4.40 5.43
CA THR A 120 -4.45 -3.70 5.59
C THR A 120 -4.81 -2.97 4.30
N CYS A 121 -5.12 -3.70 3.23
CA CYS A 121 -5.30 -3.14 1.89
C CYS A 121 -6.25 -1.94 1.84
N GLY A 122 -7.39 -2.03 2.52
CA GLY A 122 -8.41 -0.99 2.50
C GLY A 122 -8.84 -0.61 1.08
N ASN A 123 -8.68 0.65 0.70
CA ASN A 123 -9.00 1.12 -0.65
C ASN A 123 -7.88 0.88 -1.68
N GLY A 124 -6.78 0.23 -1.29
CA GLY A 124 -5.72 -0.25 -2.20
C GLY A 124 -4.61 0.74 -2.52
N TYR A 125 -4.58 1.93 -1.91
CA TYR A 125 -3.55 2.94 -2.20
C TYR A 125 -2.15 2.48 -1.80
N ASP A 126 -2.01 1.83 -0.64
CA ASP A 126 -0.73 1.28 -0.17
C ASP A 126 -0.32 0.10 -1.05
N THR A 127 -1.26 -0.80 -1.38
CA THR A 127 -1.05 -1.91 -2.32
C THR A 127 -0.55 -1.43 -3.68
N LEU A 128 -1.17 -0.40 -4.27
CA LEU A 128 -0.74 0.17 -5.54
C LEU A 128 0.65 0.80 -5.44
N ALA A 129 0.94 1.53 -4.36
CA ALA A 129 2.26 2.12 -4.13
C ALA A 129 3.34 1.03 -4.05
N LEU A 130 3.11 -0.02 -3.27
CA LEU A 130 3.98 -1.19 -3.15
C LEU A 130 4.20 -1.89 -4.50
N LEU A 131 3.13 -2.10 -5.27
CA LEU A 131 3.22 -2.67 -6.61
C LEU A 131 4.16 -1.85 -7.50
N LYS A 132 4.01 -0.52 -7.50
CA LYS A 132 4.87 0.36 -8.29
C LYS A 132 6.33 0.36 -7.82
N LEU A 133 6.61 0.03 -6.55
CA LEU A 133 7.98 -0.15 -6.07
C LEU A 133 8.59 -1.47 -6.58
N VAL A 134 7.88 -2.59 -6.44
CA VAL A 134 8.44 -3.92 -6.76
C VAL A 134 8.40 -4.27 -8.25
N ALA A 135 7.47 -3.71 -9.02
CA ALA A 135 7.24 -4.11 -10.41
C ALA A 135 8.39 -3.74 -11.34
N ASP A 136 8.87 -4.73 -12.10
CA ASP A 136 9.86 -4.56 -13.16
C ASP A 136 9.61 -5.53 -14.33
N LYS A 137 10.48 -5.49 -15.34
CA LYS A 137 10.38 -6.37 -16.52
C LYS A 137 10.66 -7.84 -16.20
N THR A 138 11.25 -8.16 -15.06
CA THR A 138 11.62 -9.54 -14.67
C THR A 138 10.46 -10.31 -14.05
N GLN A 139 9.38 -9.62 -13.64
CA GLN A 139 8.17 -10.23 -13.08
C GLN A 139 8.43 -11.09 -11.82
N ARG A 140 9.52 -10.79 -11.09
CA ARG A 140 9.89 -11.48 -9.85
C ARG A 140 9.27 -10.87 -8.59
N GLY A 141 8.90 -9.58 -8.64
CA GLY A 141 8.35 -8.88 -7.48
C GLY A 141 7.01 -9.46 -7.06
N ARG A 142 6.67 -9.35 -5.78
CA ARG A 142 5.38 -9.83 -5.24
C ARG A 142 4.82 -8.86 -4.23
N VAL A 143 3.50 -8.67 -4.26
CA VAL A 143 2.73 -7.92 -3.28
C VAL A 143 1.66 -8.84 -2.72
N TYR A 144 1.77 -9.18 -1.44
CA TYR A 144 0.73 -9.92 -0.72
C TYR A 144 -0.16 -8.93 0.02
N GLY A 145 -1.40 -8.77 -0.43
CA GLY A 145 -2.37 -7.87 0.17
C GLY A 145 -3.44 -8.63 0.95
N MET A 146 -3.80 -8.15 2.13
CA MET A 146 -4.91 -8.74 2.90
C MET A 146 -5.79 -7.70 3.59
N ASP A 147 -7.05 -8.09 3.73
CA ASP A 147 -8.06 -7.36 4.51
C ASP A 147 -9.14 -8.34 4.94
N VAL A 148 -9.73 -8.13 6.13
CA VAL A 148 -10.84 -8.97 6.62
C VAL A 148 -12.13 -8.70 5.86
N GLN A 149 -12.22 -7.55 5.19
CA GLN A 149 -13.41 -7.14 4.44
C GLN A 149 -13.24 -7.41 2.95
N LYS A 150 -14.15 -8.21 2.38
CA LYS A 150 -14.17 -8.46 0.93
C LYS A 150 -14.27 -7.17 0.11
N ILE A 151 -15.04 -6.19 0.58
CA ILE A 151 -15.22 -4.90 -0.13
C ILE A 151 -13.93 -4.07 -0.22
N ALA A 152 -13.01 -4.22 0.75
CA ALA A 152 -11.69 -3.59 0.67
C ALA A 152 -10.88 -4.20 -0.48
N LEU A 153 -10.88 -5.52 -0.61
CA LEU A 153 -10.17 -6.19 -1.70
C LEU A 153 -10.81 -5.92 -3.07
N GLU A 154 -12.14 -5.82 -3.14
CA GLU A 154 -12.83 -5.40 -4.36
C GLU A 154 -12.46 -3.97 -4.76
N SER A 155 -12.36 -3.06 -3.79
CA SER A 155 -11.91 -1.68 -4.00
C SER A 155 -10.44 -1.63 -4.45
N THR A 156 -9.58 -2.43 -3.82
CA THR A 156 -8.17 -2.58 -4.16
C THR A 156 -8.00 -3.12 -5.57
N SER A 157 -8.72 -4.19 -5.94
CA SER A 157 -8.71 -4.73 -7.30
C SER A 157 -9.16 -3.69 -8.33
N SER A 158 -10.24 -2.97 -8.03
CA SER A 158 -10.78 -1.93 -8.91
C SER A 158 -9.80 -0.76 -9.11
N LEU A 159 -9.02 -0.42 -8.08
CA LEU A 159 -7.96 0.59 -8.18
C LEU A 159 -6.80 0.08 -9.03
N LEU A 160 -6.39 -1.19 -8.84
CA LEU A 160 -5.34 -1.81 -9.65
C LEU A 160 -5.75 -1.91 -11.13
N ASP A 161 -7.02 -2.21 -11.43
CA ASP A 161 -7.55 -2.19 -12.81
C ASP A 161 -7.42 -0.83 -13.50
N GLN A 162 -7.47 0.26 -12.74
CA GLN A 162 -7.38 1.62 -13.28
C GLN A 162 -5.93 2.07 -13.50
N PHE A 163 -4.99 1.63 -12.67
CA PHE A 163 -3.65 2.23 -12.57
C PHE A 163 -2.48 1.25 -12.78
N ALA A 164 -2.74 -0.05 -12.90
CA ALA A 164 -1.74 -1.07 -13.18
C ALA A 164 -1.98 -1.74 -14.53
N SER A 165 -0.89 -2.03 -15.24
CA SER A 165 -0.96 -2.87 -16.44
C SER A 165 -1.34 -4.32 -16.09
N PRO A 166 -1.87 -5.10 -17.04
CA PRO A 166 -2.20 -6.51 -16.80
C PRO A 166 -1.05 -7.32 -16.19
N ASN A 167 0.18 -7.13 -16.69
CA ASN A 167 1.36 -7.83 -16.17
C ASN A 167 1.71 -7.40 -14.74
N GLU A 168 1.62 -6.09 -14.43
CA GLU A 168 1.86 -5.64 -13.05
C GLU A 168 0.84 -6.24 -12.07
N LYS A 169 -0.42 -6.42 -12.49
CA LYS A 169 -1.45 -7.02 -11.64
C LYS A 169 -1.16 -8.47 -11.26
N GLU A 170 -0.45 -9.22 -12.11
CA GLU A 170 -0.04 -10.61 -11.80
C GLU A 170 0.95 -10.69 -10.62
N LEU A 171 1.56 -9.56 -10.24
CA LEU A 171 2.45 -9.48 -9.08
C LEU A 171 1.69 -9.29 -7.76
N VAL A 172 0.37 -9.11 -7.78
CA VAL A 172 -0.45 -8.87 -6.59
C VAL A 172 -1.35 -10.06 -6.29
N GLU A 173 -1.27 -10.56 -5.06
CA GLU A 173 -2.15 -11.60 -4.54
C GLU A 173 -2.95 -11.03 -3.37
N LEU A 174 -4.29 -11.07 -3.46
CA LEU A 174 -5.20 -10.49 -2.47
C LEU A 174 -5.94 -11.59 -1.68
N PHE A 175 -5.94 -11.49 -0.35
CA PHE A 175 -6.51 -12.50 0.55
C PHE A 175 -7.53 -11.91 1.52
N VAL A 176 -8.74 -12.49 1.54
CA VAL A 176 -9.79 -12.13 2.52
C VAL A 176 -9.46 -12.80 3.85
N MET A 177 -8.63 -12.16 4.67
CA MET A 177 -8.14 -12.72 5.93
C MET A 177 -7.63 -11.65 6.89
N SER A 178 -7.42 -12.02 8.15
CA SER A 178 -6.76 -11.17 9.12
C SER A 178 -5.25 -11.14 8.88
N HIS A 179 -4.64 -9.97 9.05
CA HIS A 179 -3.18 -9.83 9.04
C HIS A 179 -2.45 -10.69 10.08
N SER A 180 -3.14 -11.10 11.15
CA SER A 180 -2.58 -12.02 12.15
C SER A 180 -2.20 -13.39 11.56
N GLN A 181 -2.69 -13.71 10.37
CA GLN A 181 -2.45 -14.96 9.65
C GLN A 181 -1.52 -14.79 8.43
N MET A 182 -0.81 -13.67 8.30
CA MET A 182 -0.01 -13.38 7.09
C MET A 182 1.06 -14.44 6.76
N GLU A 183 1.60 -15.12 7.77
CA GLU A 183 2.57 -16.21 7.56
C GLU A 183 1.98 -17.40 6.80
N ASP A 184 0.66 -17.58 6.80
CA ASP A 184 0.01 -18.70 6.11
C ASP A 184 0.03 -18.54 4.58
N ILE A 185 0.24 -17.31 4.08
CA ILE A 185 0.18 -16.99 2.65
C ILE A 185 1.53 -16.58 2.05
N VAL A 186 2.48 -16.14 2.88
CA VAL A 186 3.83 -15.81 2.42
C VAL A 186 4.63 -17.11 2.39
N PRO A 187 5.12 -17.56 1.22
CA PRO A 187 5.91 -18.79 1.14
C PRO A 187 7.18 -18.71 2.00
N ASN A 188 7.55 -19.81 2.65
CA ASN A 188 8.67 -19.86 3.60
C ASN A 188 10.04 -19.51 2.99
N ASP A 189 10.19 -19.66 1.67
CA ASP A 189 11.39 -19.34 0.91
C ASP A 189 11.42 -17.90 0.38
N VAL A 190 10.35 -17.13 0.60
CA VAL A 190 10.25 -15.73 0.17
C VAL A 190 10.74 -14.79 1.28
N ALA A 191 11.83 -14.07 0.99
CA ALA A 191 12.35 -13.02 1.85
C ALA A 191 11.53 -11.73 1.68
N VAL A 192 10.77 -11.34 2.71
CA VAL A 192 9.96 -10.12 2.67
C VAL A 192 10.80 -8.89 3.01
N ARG A 193 10.76 -7.86 2.15
CA ARG A 193 11.49 -6.61 2.33
C ARG A 193 10.72 -5.56 3.15
N LEU A 194 9.40 -5.53 3.02
CA LEU A 194 8.56 -4.52 3.67
C LEU A 194 7.21 -5.14 4.06
N VAL A 195 6.76 -4.87 5.29
CA VAL A 195 5.38 -5.10 5.74
C VAL A 195 4.77 -3.76 6.12
N ALA A 196 3.69 -3.38 5.44
CA ALA A 196 2.98 -2.13 5.67
C ALA A 196 1.66 -2.36 6.42
N PHE A 197 1.41 -1.55 7.44
CA PHE A 197 0.18 -1.52 8.23
C PHE A 197 -0.38 -0.09 8.22
N ASN A 198 -1.69 0.03 8.00
CA ASN A 198 -2.45 1.27 8.04
C ASN A 198 -3.70 1.05 8.91
N LEU A 199 -3.50 1.14 10.21
CA LEU A 199 -4.36 0.60 11.26
C LEU A 199 -5.48 1.57 11.64
N GLY A 200 -6.71 1.11 11.52
CA GLY A 200 -7.93 1.82 11.87
C GLY A 200 -9.15 1.16 11.24
N TYR A 201 -10.03 1.94 10.62
CA TYR A 201 -11.18 1.45 9.85
C TYR A 201 -11.05 1.79 8.36
N LEU A 202 -11.76 1.04 7.52
CA LEU A 202 -11.86 1.30 6.08
C LEU A 202 -12.58 2.64 5.80
N PRO A 203 -11.95 3.62 5.13
CA PRO A 203 -12.63 4.86 4.75
C PRO A 203 -13.82 4.59 3.81
N GLY A 204 -15.01 5.05 4.20
CA GLY A 204 -16.26 4.80 3.46
C GLY A 204 -16.94 3.46 3.79
N GLY A 205 -16.33 2.62 4.61
CA GLY A 205 -16.90 1.35 5.10
C GLY A 205 -17.58 1.44 6.46
N ASP A 206 -17.86 0.29 7.06
CA ASP A 206 -18.41 0.21 8.42
C ASP A 206 -17.34 0.54 9.47
N LYS A 207 -17.52 1.64 10.18
CA LYS A 207 -16.59 2.13 11.22
C LYS A 207 -16.54 1.23 12.46
N LYS A 208 -17.42 0.24 12.58
CA LYS A 208 -17.34 -0.80 13.63
C LYS A 208 -16.29 -1.86 13.33
N ILE A 209 -15.92 -2.03 12.06
CA ILE A 209 -14.86 -2.94 11.64
C ILE A 209 -13.55 -2.17 11.69
N ILE A 210 -12.78 -2.45 12.74
CA ILE A 210 -11.49 -1.84 13.02
C ILE A 210 -10.40 -2.91 13.15
N THR A 211 -9.15 -2.51 12.95
CA THR A 211 -8.00 -3.24 13.47
C THR A 211 -8.05 -3.31 15.00
N ARG A 212 -7.47 -4.36 15.56
CA ARG A 212 -7.52 -4.65 17.00
C ARG A 212 -6.14 -4.94 17.53
N SER A 213 -5.88 -4.47 18.75
CA SER A 213 -4.61 -4.64 19.45
C SER A 213 -4.13 -6.09 19.46
N GLU A 214 -5.00 -7.06 19.73
CA GLU A 214 -4.64 -8.47 19.81
C GLU A 214 -4.17 -9.03 18.47
N THR A 215 -4.92 -8.78 17.38
CA THR A 215 -4.56 -9.28 16.05
C THR A 215 -3.36 -8.54 15.48
N THR A 216 -3.23 -7.25 15.79
CA THR A 216 -2.10 -6.43 15.34
C THR A 216 -0.79 -6.89 15.99
N VAL A 217 -0.77 -7.20 17.30
CA VAL A 217 0.45 -7.72 17.95
C VAL A 217 0.86 -9.08 17.38
N LEU A 218 -0.10 -9.98 17.12
CA LEU A 218 0.18 -11.26 16.46
C LEU A 218 0.78 -11.05 15.05
N ALA A 219 0.22 -10.10 14.29
CA ALA A 219 0.74 -9.74 12.98
C ALA A 219 2.13 -9.10 13.02
N LEU A 220 2.46 -8.32 14.05
CA LEU A 220 3.80 -7.76 14.23
C LEU A 220 4.83 -8.85 14.55
N GLU A 221 4.47 -9.84 15.37
CA GLU A 221 5.32 -11.02 15.59
C GLU A 221 5.52 -11.82 14.30
N ALA A 222 4.48 -11.95 13.47
CA ALA A 222 4.57 -12.60 12.17
C ALA A 222 5.47 -11.84 11.20
N ALA A 223 5.24 -10.53 11.06
CA ALA A 223 6.06 -9.64 10.26
C ALA A 223 7.53 -9.72 10.67
N LYS A 224 7.84 -9.70 11.97
CA LYS A 224 9.20 -9.83 12.51
C LYS A 224 9.91 -11.11 12.06
N ARG A 225 9.19 -12.23 11.94
CA ARG A 225 9.71 -13.54 11.49
C ARG A 225 10.02 -13.56 10.00
N ILE A 226 9.07 -13.12 9.16
CA ILE A 226 9.19 -13.19 7.70
C ILE A 226 10.10 -12.10 7.10
N LEU A 227 10.31 -11.00 7.83
CA LEU A 227 11.10 -9.88 7.35
C LEU A 227 12.59 -10.23 7.29
N THR A 228 13.24 -9.93 6.17
CA THR A 228 14.68 -10.13 5.98
C THR A 228 15.51 -9.01 6.65
N PRO A 229 16.79 -9.25 7.02
CA PRO A 229 17.72 -8.17 7.38
C PRO A 229 17.77 -7.06 6.32
N GLY A 230 17.80 -5.81 6.77
CA GLY A 230 17.62 -4.63 5.92
C GLY A 230 16.17 -4.37 5.49
N GLY A 231 15.20 -5.12 6.01
CA GLY A 231 13.78 -4.91 5.78
C GLY A 231 13.13 -3.94 6.77
N LEU A 232 11.90 -3.52 6.47
CA LEU A 232 11.15 -2.55 7.26
C LEU A 232 9.74 -3.05 7.61
N ILE A 233 9.31 -2.82 8.86
CA ILE A 233 7.88 -2.81 9.22
C ILE A 233 7.46 -1.34 9.32
N SER A 234 6.46 -0.95 8.55
CA SER A 234 5.94 0.42 8.51
C SER A 234 4.51 0.45 9.01
N ILE A 235 4.24 1.25 10.02
CA ILE A 235 2.94 1.27 10.70
C ILE A 235 2.44 2.71 10.77
N VAL A 236 1.28 2.95 10.17
CA VAL A 236 0.48 4.16 10.42
C VAL A 236 -0.69 3.73 11.29
N THR A 237 -0.88 4.34 12.45
CA THR A 237 -2.01 4.01 13.34
C THR A 237 -2.83 5.25 13.70
N TYR A 238 -4.15 5.18 13.51
CA TYR A 238 -5.09 6.27 13.79
C TYR A 238 -5.64 6.16 15.21
N VAL A 239 -5.12 6.95 16.15
CA VAL A 239 -5.51 6.87 17.57
C VAL A 239 -6.85 7.54 17.93
N GLY A 240 -7.51 8.17 16.96
CA GLY A 240 -8.69 9.03 17.17
C GLY A 240 -10.04 8.31 17.24
N HIS A 241 -10.09 6.99 17.05
CA HIS A 241 -11.31 6.20 17.11
C HIS A 241 -11.31 5.25 18.33
N PRO A 242 -12.48 4.74 18.75
CA PRO A 242 -12.56 3.73 19.81
C PRO A 242 -11.62 2.55 19.52
N GLY A 243 -10.80 2.16 20.50
CA GLY A 243 -9.78 1.11 20.38
C GLY A 243 -8.45 1.55 19.76
N GLY A 244 -8.40 2.64 19.00
CA GLY A 244 -7.18 3.06 18.29
C GLY A 244 -6.02 3.47 19.22
N ARG A 245 -6.32 4.09 20.37
CA ARG A 245 -5.30 4.43 21.39
C ARG A 245 -4.68 3.19 22.02
N GLU A 246 -5.53 2.22 22.40
CA GLU A 246 -5.10 0.96 23.00
C GLU A 246 -4.23 0.15 22.03
N GLU A 247 -4.64 0.08 20.77
CA GLU A 247 -3.85 -0.55 19.70
C GLU A 247 -2.48 0.11 19.54
N PHE A 248 -2.42 1.45 19.51
CA PHE A 248 -1.16 2.19 19.49
C PHE A 248 -0.25 1.87 20.68
N GLU A 249 -0.79 1.87 21.90
CA GLU A 249 -0.01 1.59 23.12
C GLU A 249 0.62 0.18 23.07
N LYS A 250 -0.10 -0.80 22.52
CA LYS A 250 0.42 -2.16 22.33
C LYS A 250 1.50 -2.26 21.25
N ILE A 251 1.39 -1.47 20.19
CA ILE A 251 2.43 -1.36 19.16
C ILE A 251 3.70 -0.71 19.74
N GLU A 252 3.54 0.34 20.54
CA GLU A 252 4.66 1.02 21.20
C GLU A 252 5.36 0.10 22.22
N GLU A 253 4.58 -0.62 23.04
CA GLU A 253 5.09 -1.65 23.95
C GLU A 253 5.88 -2.72 23.18
N PHE A 254 5.33 -3.24 22.09
CA PHE A 254 6.01 -4.22 21.23
C PHE A 254 7.33 -3.68 20.69
N ALA A 255 7.32 -2.50 20.07
CA ALA A 255 8.49 -1.89 19.44
C ALA A 255 9.60 -1.61 20.46
N SER A 256 9.25 -1.15 21.67
CA SER A 256 10.20 -0.82 22.73
C SER A 256 10.95 -2.04 23.29
N ARG A 257 10.42 -3.26 23.09
CA ARG A 257 11.04 -4.52 23.55
C ARG A 257 11.96 -5.18 22.52
N LEU A 258 12.04 -4.65 21.30
CA LEU A 258 12.92 -5.21 20.28
C LEU A 258 14.40 -4.96 20.63
N PRO A 259 15.29 -5.95 20.41
CA PRO A 259 16.71 -5.82 20.77
C PRO A 259 17.40 -4.79 19.87
N VAL A 260 18.11 -3.85 20.50
CA VAL A 260 18.73 -2.69 19.84
C VAL A 260 19.85 -3.07 18.86
N GLU A 261 20.44 -4.26 19.03
CA GLU A 261 21.47 -4.82 18.14
C GLU A 261 20.89 -5.23 16.79
N GLY A 262 19.63 -5.68 16.77
CA GLY A 262 18.96 -6.19 15.57
C GLY A 262 17.91 -5.25 14.98
N TRP A 263 17.53 -4.20 15.71
CA TRP A 263 16.42 -3.32 15.31
C TRP A 263 16.73 -1.85 15.51
N ASN A 264 16.11 -1.01 14.68
CA ASN A 264 16.00 0.42 14.90
C ASN A 264 14.52 0.81 14.80
N CYS A 265 13.97 1.32 15.90
CA CYS A 265 12.56 1.65 16.01
C CYS A 265 12.41 3.17 16.20
N CYS A 266 11.62 3.82 15.35
CA CYS A 266 11.35 5.25 15.48
C CYS A 266 9.86 5.58 15.30
N LYS A 267 9.43 6.66 15.93
CA LYS A 267 8.06 7.17 15.88
C LYS A 267 8.06 8.64 15.51
N LEU A 268 7.23 9.01 14.55
CA LEU A 268 6.93 10.39 14.18
C LEU A 268 5.50 10.71 14.66
N HIS A 269 5.39 11.74 15.49
CA HIS A 269 4.12 12.19 16.06
C HIS A 269 4.09 13.72 16.19
N THR A 270 3.02 14.34 15.69
CA THR A 270 2.78 15.77 15.87
C THR A 270 2.25 16.06 17.28
N LEU A 271 3.11 16.58 18.15
CA LEU A 271 2.85 16.68 19.59
C LEU A 271 1.59 17.49 19.98
N ASN A 272 1.29 18.57 19.28
CA ASN A 272 0.12 19.41 19.55
C ASN A 272 -1.16 18.93 18.82
N ARG A 273 -1.13 17.77 18.17
CA ARG A 273 -2.30 17.15 17.52
C ARG A 273 -2.48 15.73 18.08
N PRO A 274 -3.07 15.59 19.28
CA PRO A 274 -3.09 14.31 20.00
C PRO A 274 -3.87 13.18 19.32
N LEU A 275 -4.73 13.51 18.35
CA LEU A 275 -5.49 12.56 17.53
C LEU A 275 -4.88 12.34 16.13
N ALA A 276 -3.73 12.96 15.84
CA ALA A 276 -3.04 12.73 14.59
C ALA A 276 -2.55 11.27 14.48
N PRO A 277 -2.44 10.72 13.26
CA PRO A 277 -1.90 9.38 13.07
C PRO A 277 -0.45 9.31 13.58
N MET A 278 -0.11 8.21 14.22
CA MET A 278 1.27 7.90 14.61
C MET A 278 1.93 7.13 13.48
N LEU A 279 3.09 7.59 13.02
CA LEU A 279 3.91 6.86 12.05
C LEU A 279 5.06 6.19 12.79
N ILE A 280 5.16 4.87 12.69
CA ILE A 280 6.16 4.06 13.37
C ILE A 280 6.89 3.21 12.34
N PHE A 281 8.21 3.16 12.45
CA PHE A 281 9.08 2.34 11.62
C PHE A 281 9.89 1.40 12.50
N LEU A 282 9.89 0.10 12.16
CA LEU A 282 10.75 -0.92 12.78
C LEU A 282 11.67 -1.48 11.70
N PHE A 283 12.89 -0.97 11.63
CA PHE A 283 13.90 -1.40 10.67
C PHE A 283 14.72 -2.55 11.26
N LYS A 284 14.79 -3.68 10.54
CA LYS A 284 15.59 -4.84 10.92
C LYS A 284 16.99 -4.68 10.36
N ARG A 285 17.99 -4.64 11.22
CA ARG A 285 19.40 -4.49 10.84
C ARG A 285 19.93 -5.75 10.17
#